data_AF-A0A3E0PXG6-F1
#
_entry.id   AF-A0A3E0PXG6-F1
#
_cell.length_a   1.000
_cell.length_b   1.000
_cell.length_c   1.000
_cell.angle_alpha   90.00
_cell.angle_beta   90.00
_cell.angle_gamma   90.00
#
_symmetry.space_group_name_H-M   'P 1'
#
loop_
_entity.id
_entity.type
_entity.pdbx_description
1 polymer ?
#
loop_
_entity_poly.entity_id
_entity_poly.type
_entity_poly.pdbx_seq_one_letter_code
_entity_poly.pdbx_strand_id
1 'polypeptide(L)'
;MTAPRLALTTTRERSIELAEIVEAHGCQPVILPCIAVDPAATAVLDSVRARTAESDWLLVTSPRAIAVLWPAGGMPDVPVAAVGHATAAAVDAAGGKVSVIGESGLAELVESWGDSADG
;
A
#
# COMPACT_ATOMS: atom_id res chain seq x y z
N MET A 1 34.20 -17.44 7.47
CA MET A 1 33.26 -16.49 8.12
C MET A 1 31.87 -17.09 8.00
N THR A 2 31.07 -17.11 9.07
CA THR A 2 29.67 -17.56 9.03
C THR A 2 28.80 -16.51 8.33
N ALA A 3 27.83 -16.95 7.53
CA ALA A 3 26.90 -16.06 6.85
C ALA A 3 26.12 -15.20 7.87
N PRO A 4 25.94 -13.89 7.66
CA PRO A 4 25.15 -13.04 8.54
C PRO A 4 23.70 -13.53 8.64
N ARG A 5 23.13 -13.48 9.84
CA ARG A 5 21.72 -13.85 10.09
C ARG A 5 20.86 -12.60 10.09
N LEU A 6 19.82 -12.56 9.25
CA LEU A 6 18.95 -11.40 9.12
C LEU A 6 17.52 -11.75 9.56
N ALA A 7 17.02 -11.09 10.60
CA ALA A 7 15.65 -11.26 11.05
C ALA A 7 14.67 -10.49 10.15
N LEU A 8 13.63 -11.19 9.66
CA LEU A 8 12.60 -10.62 8.79
C LEU A 8 11.30 -10.46 9.58
N THR A 9 11.00 -9.22 10.00
CA THR A 9 9.96 -8.87 10.99
C THR A 9 8.64 -8.36 10.40
N THR A 10 8.44 -8.52 9.10
CA THR A 10 7.24 -8.04 8.41
C THR A 10 6.12 -9.09 8.42
N THR A 11 5.14 -8.98 7.52
CA THR A 11 4.12 -10.01 7.31
C THR A 11 4.75 -11.33 6.86
N ARG A 12 4.14 -12.46 7.19
CA ARG A 12 4.68 -13.79 6.84
C ARG A 12 4.95 -13.93 5.34
N GLU A 13 4.02 -13.49 4.50
CA GLU A 13 4.10 -13.60 3.04
C GLU A 13 5.31 -12.83 2.52
N ARG A 14 5.44 -11.56 2.93
CA ARG A 14 6.57 -10.72 2.56
C ARG A 14 7.90 -11.21 3.13
N SER A 15 7.91 -11.82 4.31
CA SER A 15 9.14 -12.43 4.85
C SER A 15 9.60 -13.63 4.00
N ILE A 16 8.68 -14.38 3.38
CA ILE A 16 9.03 -15.46 2.45
C ILE A 16 9.62 -14.89 1.16
N GLU A 17 8.98 -13.88 0.56
CA GLU A 17 9.51 -13.20 -0.63
C GLU A 17 10.92 -12.60 -0.40
N LEU A 18 11.12 -11.97 0.76
CA LEU A 18 12.41 -11.40 1.13
C LEU A 18 13.45 -12.47 1.45
N ALA A 19 13.06 -13.65 1.91
CA ALA A 19 14.00 -14.71 2.23
C ALA A 19 14.83 -15.12 1.01
N GLU A 20 14.19 -15.26 -0.14
CA GLU A 20 14.86 -15.59 -1.41
C GLU A 20 15.92 -14.54 -1.78
N ILE A 21 15.58 -13.25 -1.61
CA ILE A 21 16.50 -12.13 -1.87
C ILE A 21 17.68 -12.15 -0.88
N VAL A 22 17.40 -12.41 0.39
CA VAL A 22 18.43 -12.45 1.45
C VAL A 22 19.40 -13.62 1.23
N GLU A 23 18.89 -14.79 0.86
CA GLU A 23 19.70 -15.96 0.51
C GLU A 23 20.56 -15.71 -0.73
N ALA A 24 20.00 -15.08 -1.77
CA ALA A 24 20.73 -14.70 -2.98
C ALA A 24 21.91 -13.75 -2.70
N HIS A 25 21.85 -13.00 -1.59
CA HIS A 25 22.94 -12.13 -1.12
C HIS A 25 23.88 -12.77 -0.09
N GLY A 26 23.80 -14.09 0.12
CA GLY A 26 24.71 -14.85 1.00
C GLY A 26 24.42 -14.68 2.49
N CYS A 27 23.23 -14.21 2.85
CA CYS A 27 22.75 -14.10 4.23
C CYS A 27 21.83 -15.28 4.58
N GLN A 28 21.65 -15.54 5.88
CA GLN A 28 20.71 -16.52 6.41
C GLN A 28 19.44 -15.81 6.91
N PRO A 29 18.29 -15.94 6.24
CA PRO A 29 17.04 -15.34 6.72
C PRO A 29 16.55 -16.06 7.98
N VAL A 30 16.06 -15.27 8.95
CA VAL A 30 15.36 -15.75 10.14
C VAL A 30 13.94 -15.21 10.07
N ILE A 31 13.00 -16.10 9.72
CA ILE A 31 11.58 -15.73 9.57
C ILE A 31 10.97 -15.48 10.95
N LEU A 32 10.66 -14.22 11.25
CA LEU A 32 10.07 -13.79 12.51
C LEU A 32 8.89 -12.85 12.23
N PRO A 33 7.74 -13.33 11.73
CA PRO A 33 6.66 -12.43 11.33
C PRO A 33 6.10 -11.67 12.53
N CYS A 34 6.16 -10.35 12.51
CA CYS A 34 5.64 -9.48 13.58
C CYS A 34 4.40 -8.68 13.16
N ILE A 35 3.96 -8.81 11.91
CA ILE A 35 2.78 -8.12 11.38
C ILE A 35 1.80 -9.18 10.88
N ALA A 36 0.55 -9.09 11.34
CA ALA A 36 -0.59 -9.79 10.77
C ALA A 36 -1.52 -8.76 10.14
N VAL A 37 -2.15 -9.12 9.02
CA VAL A 37 -3.11 -8.26 8.32
C VAL A 37 -4.37 -9.08 8.12
N ASP A 38 -5.44 -8.67 8.77
CA ASP A 38 -6.77 -9.25 8.60
C ASP A 38 -7.67 -8.25 7.88
N PRO A 39 -8.46 -8.68 6.89
CA PRO A 39 -9.44 -7.80 6.27
C PRO A 39 -10.48 -7.36 7.29
N ALA A 40 -10.92 -6.10 7.17
CA ALA A 40 -12.06 -5.62 7.93
C ALA A 40 -13.33 -6.39 7.55
N ALA A 41 -14.33 -6.39 8.42
CA ALA A 41 -15.63 -6.99 8.13
C ALA A 41 -16.25 -6.38 6.85
N THR A 42 -16.97 -7.19 6.07
CA THR A 42 -17.56 -6.77 4.78
C THR A 42 -18.37 -5.49 4.88
N ALA A 43 -19.19 -5.33 5.94
CA ALA A 43 -19.98 -4.12 6.16
C ALA A 43 -19.13 -2.84 6.29
N VAL A 44 -17.93 -2.95 6.86
CA VAL A 44 -16.98 -1.82 6.95
C VAL A 44 -16.41 -1.52 5.56
N LEU A 45 -16.04 -2.55 4.79
CA LEU A 45 -15.52 -2.38 3.43
C LEU A 45 -16.56 -1.74 2.51
N ASP A 46 -17.82 -2.17 2.59
CA ASP A 46 -18.93 -1.59 1.81
C ASP A 46 -19.16 -0.13 2.19
N SER A 47 -19.12 0.19 3.50
CA SER A 47 -19.23 1.58 3.96
C SER A 47 -18.07 2.45 3.46
N VAL A 48 -16.83 1.94 3.46
CA VAL A 48 -15.69 2.68 2.91
C VAL A 48 -15.86 2.91 1.41
N ARG A 49 -16.29 1.91 0.64
CA ARG A 49 -16.55 2.07 -0.81
C ARG A 49 -17.61 3.13 -1.08
N ALA A 50 -18.72 3.09 -0.36
CA ALA A 50 -19.81 4.07 -0.49
C ALA A 50 -19.31 5.49 -0.19
N ARG A 51 -18.62 5.68 0.95
CA ARG A 51 -18.07 6.98 1.33
C ARG A 51 -16.99 7.47 0.37
N THR A 52 -16.21 6.58 -0.23
CA THR A 52 -15.20 6.96 -1.23
C THR A 52 -15.85 7.62 -2.45
N ALA A 53 -17.02 7.15 -2.87
CA ALA A 53 -17.76 7.75 -3.99
C ALA A 53 -18.36 9.13 -3.66
N GLU A 54 -18.45 9.49 -2.38
CA GLU A 54 -18.97 10.78 -1.89
C GLU A 54 -17.85 11.75 -1.49
N SER A 55 -16.59 11.31 -1.47
CA SER A 55 -15.45 12.11 -1.06
C SER A 55 -14.88 12.91 -2.23
N ASP A 56 -14.38 14.10 -1.95
CA ASP A 56 -13.63 14.89 -2.94
C ASP A 56 -12.28 14.24 -3.32
N TRP A 57 -11.69 13.49 -2.38
CA TRP A 57 -10.39 12.85 -2.53
C TRP A 57 -10.28 11.55 -1.73
N LEU A 58 -9.44 10.64 -2.21
CA LEU A 58 -9.02 9.45 -1.48
C LEU A 58 -7.51 9.44 -1.24
N LEU A 59 -7.12 9.29 0.02
CA LEU A 59 -5.73 9.10 0.42
C LEU A 59 -5.46 7.62 0.69
N VAL A 60 -4.45 7.05 0.03
CA VAL A 60 -4.10 5.63 0.16
C VAL A 60 -2.61 5.46 0.41
N THR A 61 -2.26 4.72 1.45
CA THR A 61 -0.87 4.51 1.87
C THR A 61 -0.36 3.08 1.68
N SER A 62 -1.21 2.18 1.18
CA SER A 62 -0.89 0.77 1.03
C SER A 62 -1.60 0.16 -0.17
N PRO A 63 -0.87 -0.56 -1.06
CA PRO A 63 -1.51 -1.27 -2.17
C PRO A 63 -2.46 -2.37 -1.70
N ARG A 64 -2.25 -2.93 -0.50
CA ARG A 64 -3.13 -3.95 0.08
C ARG A 64 -4.53 -3.41 0.35
N ALA A 65 -4.66 -2.14 0.72
CA ALA A 65 -5.97 -1.53 0.94
C ALA A 65 -6.79 -1.51 -0.35
N ILE A 66 -6.16 -1.18 -1.49
CA ILE A 66 -6.81 -1.20 -2.80
C ILE A 66 -7.26 -2.62 -3.17
N ALA A 67 -6.40 -3.62 -2.99
CA ALA A 67 -6.74 -5.00 -3.30
C ALA A 67 -7.95 -5.52 -2.48
N VAL A 68 -8.12 -5.06 -1.24
CA VAL A 68 -9.26 -5.42 -0.40
C VAL A 68 -10.52 -4.62 -0.77
N LEU A 69 -10.38 -3.32 -1.05
CA LEU A 69 -11.49 -2.42 -1.34
C LEU A 69 -11.98 -2.48 -2.78
N TRP A 70 -11.19 -2.96 -3.74
CA TRP A 70 -11.58 -3.08 -5.15
C TRP A 70 -10.89 -4.29 -5.83
N PRO A 71 -11.09 -5.53 -5.32
CA PRO A 71 -10.38 -6.71 -5.80
C PRO A 71 -10.63 -7.05 -7.28
N ALA A 72 -11.77 -6.62 -7.83
CA ALA A 72 -12.15 -6.81 -9.22
C ALA A 72 -12.12 -5.49 -10.02
N GLY A 73 -11.47 -4.46 -9.49
CA GLY A 73 -11.56 -3.09 -9.99
C GLY A 73 -12.88 -2.40 -9.64
N GLY A 74 -13.27 -1.41 -10.45
CA GLY A 74 -14.49 -0.63 -10.25
C GLY A 74 -14.34 0.45 -9.18
N MET A 75 -13.12 0.96 -9.01
CA MET A 75 -12.87 2.12 -8.18
C MET A 75 -13.63 3.34 -8.74
N PRO A 76 -14.31 4.15 -7.90
CA PRO A 76 -15.00 5.34 -8.38
C PRO A 76 -14.00 6.37 -8.93
N ASP A 77 -14.47 7.25 -9.82
CA ASP A 77 -13.69 8.36 -10.36
C ASP A 77 -13.52 9.48 -9.31
N VAL A 78 -12.62 9.22 -8.36
CA VAL A 78 -12.20 10.15 -7.31
C VAL A 78 -10.70 10.38 -7.43
N PRO A 79 -10.20 11.63 -7.32
CA PRO A 79 -8.78 11.91 -7.25
C PRO A 79 -8.10 11.16 -6.09
N VAL A 80 -7.01 10.45 -6.40
CA VAL A 80 -6.26 9.66 -5.41
C VAL A 80 -4.89 10.26 -5.12
N ALA A 81 -4.60 10.45 -3.83
CA ALA A 81 -3.27 10.72 -3.32
C ALA A 81 -2.66 9.41 -2.81
N ALA A 82 -1.58 8.93 -3.44
CA ALA A 82 -0.97 7.64 -3.15
C ALA A 82 0.42 7.80 -2.50
N VAL A 83 0.69 7.07 -1.42
CA VAL A 83 2.06 6.99 -0.88
C VAL A 83 2.81 5.88 -1.59
N GLY A 84 3.80 6.28 -2.39
CA GLY A 84 4.70 5.42 -3.14
C GLY A 84 4.10 4.84 -4.43
N HIS A 85 4.99 4.55 -5.39
CA HIS A 85 4.63 4.02 -6.70
C HIS A 85 3.90 2.67 -6.65
N ALA A 86 4.21 1.82 -5.68
CA ALA A 86 3.51 0.54 -5.54
C ALA A 86 2.02 0.73 -5.22
N THR A 87 1.68 1.75 -4.42
CA THR A 87 0.29 2.08 -4.12
C THR A 87 -0.41 2.70 -5.33
N ALA A 88 0.27 3.62 -6.03
CA ALA A 88 -0.24 4.21 -7.26
C ALA A 88 -0.57 3.16 -8.33
N ALA A 89 0.35 2.21 -8.56
CA ALA A 89 0.13 1.12 -9.51
C ALA A 89 -1.07 0.23 -9.13
N ALA A 90 -1.32 0.02 -7.83
CA ALA A 90 -2.49 -0.73 -7.39
C ALA A 90 -3.80 0.03 -7.66
N VAL A 91 -3.80 1.37 -7.49
CA VAL A 91 -4.94 2.24 -7.84
C VAL A 91 -5.24 2.17 -9.33
N ASP A 92 -4.22 2.30 -10.17
CA ASP A 92 -4.37 2.22 -11.63
C ASP A 92 -4.93 0.85 -12.05
N ALA A 93 -4.43 -0.24 -11.46
CA ALA A 93 -4.93 -1.59 -11.72
C ALA A 93 -6.39 -1.79 -11.29
N ALA A 94 -6.86 -1.04 -10.30
CA ALA A 94 -8.26 -1.04 -9.87
C ALA A 94 -9.18 -0.11 -10.71
N GLY A 95 -8.60 0.60 -11.69
CA GLY A 95 -9.30 1.55 -12.56
C GLY A 95 -9.50 2.94 -11.95
N GLY A 96 -8.77 3.28 -10.88
CA GLY A 96 -8.83 4.59 -10.25
C GLY A 96 -7.94 5.63 -10.94
N LYS A 97 -7.96 6.88 -10.44
CA LYS A 97 -7.19 8.01 -10.97
C LYS A 97 -6.19 8.54 -9.95
N VAL A 98 -4.91 8.18 -10.10
CA VAL A 98 -3.83 8.77 -9.29
C VAL A 98 -3.60 10.21 -9.70
N SER A 99 -3.75 11.14 -8.76
CA SER A 99 -3.54 12.58 -8.97
C SER A 99 -2.27 13.09 -8.31
N VAL A 100 -1.85 12.48 -7.19
CA VAL A 100 -0.61 12.84 -6.48
C VAL A 100 0.09 11.57 -5.98
N ILE A 101 1.43 11.52 -6.07
CA ILE A 101 2.26 10.47 -5.49
C ILE A 101 3.25 11.11 -4.51
N GLY A 102 3.28 10.64 -3.27
CA GLY A 102 4.25 11.05 -2.25
C GLY A 102 5.29 9.95 -2.03
N GLU A 103 6.58 10.27 -2.16
CA GLU A 103 7.66 9.27 -2.19
C GLU A 103 8.11 8.82 -0.80
N SER A 104 7.99 9.68 0.23
CA SER A 104 8.59 9.47 1.57
C SER A 104 7.58 9.37 2.72
N GLY A 105 6.29 9.18 2.42
CA GLY A 105 5.26 8.96 3.43
C GLY A 105 4.13 9.99 3.43
N LEU A 106 3.27 9.91 4.44
CA LEU A 106 2.06 10.73 4.53
C LEU A 106 2.34 12.23 4.71
N ALA A 107 3.41 12.60 5.42
CA ALA A 107 3.74 14.01 5.67
C ALA A 107 4.10 14.74 4.36
N GLU A 108 5.01 14.16 3.56
CA GLU A 108 5.39 14.73 2.26
C GLU A 108 4.22 14.74 1.27
N LEU A 109 3.34 13.72 1.34
CA LEU A 109 2.15 13.69 0.50
C LEU A 109 1.20 14.86 0.82
N VAL A 110 1.08 15.26 2.08
CA VAL A 110 0.27 16.43 2.45
C VAL A 110 0.91 17.74 1.97
N GLU A 111 2.24 17.83 2.01
CA GLU A 111 2.98 18.99 1.50
C GLU A 111 2.83 19.15 -0.02
N SER A 112 3.01 18.07 -0.80
CA SER A 112 2.86 18.11 -2.27
C SER A 112 1.43 18.36 -2.74
N TRP A 113 0.46 18.01 -1.89
CA TRP A 113 -0.95 18.24 -2.15
C TRP A 113 -1.35 19.72 -1.98
N GLY A 114 -0.71 20.43 -1.03
CA GLY A 114 -0.88 21.87 -0.86
C GLY A 114 -0.47 22.66 -2.11
N ASP A 115 0.61 22.24 -2.77
CA ASP A 115 1.12 22.90 -3.99
C ASP A 115 0.24 22.65 -5.22
N SER A 116 -0.57 21.58 -5.22
CA SER A 116 -1.44 21.20 -6.36
C SER A 116 -2.86 21.76 -6.25
N ALA A 117 -3.27 22.25 -5.08
CA ALA A 117 -4.60 22.83 -4.85
C ALA A 117 -4.70 24.33 -5.20
N ASP A 118 -3.55 24.98 -5.41
CA ASP A 118 -3.43 26.42 -5.71
C ASP A 118 -3.16 26.71 -7.21
N GLY A 119 -3.32 25.72 -8.10
CA GLY A 119 -3.15 25.86 -9.56
C GLY A 119 -4.36 25.39 -10.36
#